data_AF-A0A3N7DXC8-F1
#
_entry.id   AF-A0A3N7DXC8-F1
#
_cell.length_a   1.000
_cell.length_b   1.000
_cell.length_c   1.000
_cell.angle_alpha   90.00
_cell.angle_beta   90.00
_cell.angle_gamma   90.00
#
_symmetry.space_group_name_H-M   'P 1'
#
loop_
_entity.id
_entity.type
_entity.pdbx_description
1 polymer ?
#
loop_
_entity_poly.entity_id
_entity_poly.type
_entity_poly.pdbx_seq_one_letter_code
_entity_poly.pdbx_strand_id
1 'polypeptide(L)'
;MRQAVQRRHPGFADRKTGRLRYIEDKELNAVIACACRPLRDAIELAFYTGQRPSDVLKIMRSDVRDGALWVRQNKTKTPLRIELTGELLELVIRMTTEMPTLKPGMVRSGHLVQTENGQALTYGSLRTRFSKACLAAGVKDFQFRDIRAKSATDTEEISGFGHAQRLLGHKSRSMTEHYVKDRIGYRVSPTPKQLKTPSKKK
;
A
#
# COMPACT_ATOMS: atom_id res chain seq x y z
N MET A 1 31.89 17.99 47.65
CA MET A 1 30.60 17.99 46.93
C MET A 1 30.82 18.50 45.50
N ARG A 2 30.88 17.62 44.51
CA ARG A 2 30.92 17.99 43.08
C ARG A 2 29.62 17.50 42.43
N GLN A 3 28.77 18.42 42.02
CA GLN A 3 27.52 18.12 41.30
C GLN A 3 27.85 17.67 39.87
N ALA A 4 27.41 16.45 39.52
CA ALA A 4 27.46 15.94 38.16
C ALA A 4 26.29 16.53 37.36
N VAL A 5 26.61 17.41 36.41
CA VAL A 5 25.66 17.90 35.40
C VAL A 5 25.40 16.76 34.41
N GLN A 6 24.25 16.12 34.56
CA GLN A 6 23.82 15.03 33.68
C GLN A 6 23.39 15.60 32.32
N ARG A 7 24.30 15.49 31.34
CA ARG A 7 24.04 15.84 29.94
C ARG A 7 22.91 14.96 29.40
N ARG A 8 21.78 15.57 29.03
CA ARG A 8 20.69 14.90 28.31
C ARG A 8 21.16 14.56 26.90
N HIS A 9 21.37 13.27 26.64
CA HIS A 9 21.53 12.75 25.28
C HIS A 9 20.22 12.95 24.48
N PRO A 10 20.27 13.44 23.23
CA PRO A 10 19.09 13.57 22.40
C PRO A 10 18.53 12.19 22.06
N GLY A 11 17.20 12.11 22.11
CA GLY A 11 16.44 10.87 22.24
C GLY A 11 16.61 9.88 21.10
N PHE A 12 16.67 8.60 21.48
CA PHE A 12 16.35 7.48 20.61
C PHE A 12 14.92 7.68 20.10
N ALA A 13 14.75 7.89 18.79
CA ALA A 13 13.46 7.85 18.14
C ALA A 13 12.80 6.49 18.43
N ASP A 14 11.63 6.54 19.06
CA ASP A 14 10.90 5.37 19.52
C ASP A 14 10.61 4.44 18.33
N ARG A 15 11.13 3.21 18.39
CA ARG A 15 11.08 2.21 17.31
C ARG A 15 9.65 1.71 16.99
N LYS A 16 8.65 2.24 17.72
CA LYS A 16 7.26 1.77 17.77
C LYS A 16 6.26 2.65 17.04
N THR A 17 6.60 3.89 16.67
CA THR A 17 5.68 4.76 15.92
C THR A 17 5.85 4.51 14.41
N GLY A 18 4.81 3.94 13.78
CA GLY A 18 4.78 3.80 12.33
C GLY A 18 4.85 5.16 11.64
N ARG A 19 5.24 5.18 10.36
CA ARG A 19 5.19 6.41 9.55
C ARG A 19 3.75 6.90 9.48
N LEU A 20 3.55 8.21 9.68
CA LEU A 20 2.25 8.87 9.58
C LEU A 20 1.99 9.51 8.21
N ARG A 21 2.96 9.44 7.29
CA ARG A 21 2.84 10.05 5.96
C ARG A 21 1.69 9.42 5.16
N TYR A 22 0.74 10.24 4.73
CA TYR A 22 -0.22 9.88 3.68
C TYR A 22 0.38 10.18 2.29
N ILE A 23 0.04 9.37 1.29
CA ILE A 23 0.50 9.53 -0.09
C ILE A 23 -0.70 9.97 -0.91
N GLU A 24 -0.59 11.12 -1.57
CA GLU A 24 -1.64 11.63 -2.43
C GLU A 24 -1.69 10.90 -3.79
N ASP A 25 -2.84 10.94 -4.47
CA ASP A 25 -3.00 10.37 -5.81
C ASP A 25 -1.99 10.92 -6.81
N LYS A 26 -1.74 12.24 -6.75
CA LYS A 26 -0.75 12.91 -7.61
C LYS A 26 0.65 12.32 -7.44
N GLU A 27 1.04 11.99 -6.21
CA GLU A 27 2.36 11.43 -5.91
C GLU A 27 2.45 9.98 -6.38
N LEU A 28 1.41 9.16 -6.11
CA LEU A 28 1.37 7.78 -6.57
C LEU A 28 1.41 7.70 -8.09
N ASN A 29 0.60 8.49 -8.78
CA ASN A 29 0.51 8.53 -10.24
C ASN A 29 1.81 9.02 -10.88
N ALA A 30 2.46 10.04 -10.30
CA ALA A 30 3.77 10.51 -10.77
C ALA A 30 4.83 9.40 -10.67
N VAL A 31 4.85 8.62 -9.58
CA VAL A 31 5.78 7.49 -9.43
C VAL A 31 5.45 6.36 -10.42
N ILE A 32 4.17 6.04 -10.65
CA ILE A 32 3.74 5.04 -11.64
C ILE A 32 4.15 5.44 -13.06
N ALA A 33 4.08 6.73 -13.40
CA ALA A 33 4.51 7.26 -14.68
C ALA A 33 6.02 7.04 -14.92
N CYS A 34 6.84 7.15 -13.87
CA CYS A 34 8.28 6.88 -13.92
C CYS A 34 8.66 5.40 -13.69
N ALA A 35 7.68 4.52 -13.42
CA ALA A 35 7.93 3.13 -13.08
C ALA A 35 8.13 2.26 -14.33
N CYS A 36 9.23 1.48 -14.34
CA CYS A 36 9.37 0.34 -15.25
C CYS A 36 8.25 -0.69 -15.02
N ARG A 37 7.95 -1.51 -16.04
CA ARG A 37 6.83 -2.45 -16.01
C ARG A 37 6.78 -3.35 -14.75
N PRO A 38 7.86 -4.05 -14.33
CA PRO A 38 7.83 -4.86 -13.11
C PRO A 38 7.49 -4.07 -11.85
N LEU A 39 7.92 -2.81 -11.79
CA LEU A 39 7.63 -1.93 -10.65
C LEU A 39 6.18 -1.45 -10.68
N ARG A 40 5.67 -1.07 -11.86
CA ARG A 40 4.27 -0.67 -12.04
C ARG A 40 3.34 -1.79 -11.60
N ASP A 41 3.57 -3.00 -12.10
CA ASP A 41 2.78 -4.18 -11.75
C ASP A 41 2.81 -4.45 -10.23
N ALA A 42 3.97 -4.28 -9.60
CA ALA A 42 4.10 -4.41 -8.14
C ALA A 42 3.32 -3.33 -7.38
N ILE A 43 3.39 -2.07 -7.82
CA ILE A 43 2.70 -0.93 -7.20
C ILE A 43 1.19 -1.12 -7.27
N GLU A 44 0.66 -1.40 -8.46
CA GLU A 44 -0.77 -1.58 -8.69
C GLU A 44 -1.29 -2.80 -7.90
N LEU A 45 -0.57 -3.92 -7.94
CA LEU A 45 -0.94 -5.10 -7.17
C LEU A 45 -0.94 -4.81 -5.67
N ALA A 46 0.05 -4.07 -5.16
CA ALA A 46 0.09 -3.66 -3.75
C ALA A 46 -1.06 -2.72 -3.39
N PHE A 47 -1.44 -1.83 -4.30
CA PHE A 47 -2.51 -0.85 -4.11
C PHE A 47 -3.88 -1.53 -4.07
N TYR A 48 -4.23 -2.33 -5.07
CA TYR A 48 -5.55 -2.98 -5.13
C TYR A 48 -5.73 -4.09 -4.09
N THR A 49 -4.65 -4.75 -3.69
CA THR A 49 -4.75 -5.84 -2.69
C THR A 49 -4.50 -5.38 -1.26
N GLY A 50 -3.93 -4.18 -1.08
CA GLY A 50 -3.48 -3.66 0.21
C GLY A 50 -2.41 -4.50 0.90
N GLN A 51 -1.73 -5.43 0.21
CA GLN A 51 -0.80 -6.37 0.86
C GLN A 51 0.58 -5.76 1.18
N ARG A 52 1.33 -6.38 2.10
CA ARG A 52 2.69 -5.92 2.45
C ARG A 52 3.65 -6.17 1.27
N PRO A 53 4.73 -5.40 1.11
CA PRO A 53 5.63 -5.57 -0.03
C PRO A 53 6.17 -7.00 -0.18
N SER A 54 6.50 -7.65 0.94
CA SER A 54 6.95 -9.05 0.96
C SER A 54 5.86 -10.06 0.61
N ASP A 55 4.60 -9.73 0.88
CA ASP A 55 3.45 -10.58 0.55
C ASP A 55 3.14 -10.43 -0.94
N VAL A 56 3.14 -9.20 -1.46
CA VAL A 56 2.96 -8.88 -2.90
C VAL A 56 3.94 -9.64 -3.78
N LEU A 57 5.23 -9.62 -3.43
CA LEU A 57 6.27 -10.30 -4.21
C LEU A 57 6.20 -11.84 -4.16
N LYS A 58 5.41 -12.42 -3.26
CA LYS A 58 5.25 -13.88 -3.14
C LYS A 58 3.99 -14.41 -3.82
N ILE A 59 3.12 -13.52 -4.32
CA ILE A 59 1.89 -13.94 -5.00
C ILE A 59 2.26 -14.74 -6.25
N MET A 60 1.74 -15.95 -6.34
CA MET A 60 1.96 -16.88 -7.44
C MET A 60 0.76 -16.88 -8.38
N ARG A 61 0.97 -17.29 -9.64
CA ARG A 61 -0.13 -17.48 -10.58
C ARG A 61 -1.14 -18.53 -10.11
N SER A 62 -0.67 -19.56 -9.41
CA SER A 62 -1.53 -20.58 -8.81
C SER A 62 -2.46 -20.05 -7.71
N ASP A 63 -2.19 -18.86 -7.20
CA ASP A 63 -3.05 -18.20 -6.21
C ASP A 63 -4.27 -17.52 -6.86
N VAL A 64 -4.26 -17.35 -8.19
CA VAL A 64 -5.38 -16.86 -8.99
C VAL A 64 -6.28 -18.05 -9.30
N ARG A 65 -7.40 -18.18 -8.58
CA ARG A 65 -8.35 -19.29 -8.75
C ARG A 65 -9.71 -18.96 -8.14
N ASP A 66 -10.75 -19.62 -8.64
CA ASP A 66 -12.12 -19.49 -8.14
C ASP A 66 -12.62 -18.03 -8.12
N GLY A 67 -12.25 -17.24 -9.14
CA GLY A 67 -12.63 -15.83 -9.23
C GLY A 67 -11.97 -14.91 -8.18
N ALA A 68 -10.95 -15.40 -7.47
CA ALA A 68 -10.29 -14.66 -6.40
C ALA A 68 -8.76 -14.82 -6.43
N LEU A 69 -8.08 -13.86 -5.81
CA LEU A 69 -6.68 -13.93 -5.47
C LEU A 69 -6.52 -14.41 -4.03
N TRP A 70 -5.93 -15.59 -3.87
CA TRP A 70 -5.72 -16.23 -2.59
C TRP A 70 -4.39 -15.82 -1.97
N VAL A 71 -4.42 -15.12 -0.84
CA VAL A 71 -3.21 -14.63 -0.19
C VAL A 71 -3.12 -15.16 1.23
N ARG A 72 -1.95 -15.64 1.64
CA ARG A 72 -1.63 -15.92 3.04
C ARG A 72 -0.52 -14.99 3.52
N GLN A 73 -0.87 -14.03 4.37
CA GLN A 73 0.08 -13.03 4.84
C GLN A 73 1.23 -13.65 5.62
N ASN A 74 2.48 -13.26 5.34
CA ASN A 74 3.65 -13.85 5.98
C ASN A 74 3.72 -13.56 7.49
N LYS A 75 3.42 -12.31 7.88
CA LYS A 75 3.58 -11.82 9.25
C LYS A 75 2.51 -12.37 10.19
N THR A 76 1.25 -12.31 9.78
CA THR A 76 0.08 -12.61 10.62
C THR A 76 -0.52 -13.99 10.34
N LYS A 77 -0.10 -14.64 9.25
CA LYS A 77 -0.65 -15.90 8.74
C LYS A 77 -2.14 -15.83 8.37
N THR A 78 -2.72 -14.62 8.33
CA THR A 78 -4.12 -14.39 7.96
C THR A 78 -4.34 -14.82 6.49
N PRO A 79 -5.27 -15.75 6.23
CA PRO A 79 -5.71 -16.06 4.88
C PRO A 79 -6.70 -14.99 4.39
N LEU A 80 -6.57 -14.61 3.13
CA LEU A 80 -7.41 -13.63 2.43
C LEU A 80 -7.78 -14.19 1.06
N ARG A 81 -9.00 -13.90 0.63
CA ARG A 81 -9.50 -14.17 -0.72
C ARG A 81 -10.02 -12.85 -1.24
N ILE A 82 -9.25 -12.23 -2.13
CA ILE A 82 -9.57 -10.91 -2.69
C ILE A 82 -10.25 -11.18 -4.01
N GLU A 83 -11.51 -10.78 -4.13
CA GLU A 83 -12.28 -11.01 -5.36
C GLU A 83 -11.61 -10.32 -6.56
N LEU A 84 -11.54 -11.01 -7.69
CA LEU A 84 -10.96 -10.49 -8.92
C LEU A 84 -12.04 -9.77 -9.73
N THR A 85 -12.24 -8.50 -9.43
CA THR A 85 -13.18 -7.61 -10.13
C THR A 85 -12.52 -6.27 -10.46
N GLY A 86 -13.11 -5.55 -11.42
CA GLY A 86 -12.65 -4.23 -11.86
C GLY A 86 -11.16 -4.21 -12.25
N GLU A 87 -10.48 -3.15 -11.83
CA GLU A 87 -9.06 -2.90 -12.14
C GLU A 87 -8.12 -4.03 -11.67
N LEU A 88 -8.45 -4.73 -10.56
CA LEU A 88 -7.62 -5.84 -10.10
C LEU A 88 -7.70 -7.03 -11.08
N LEU A 89 -8.88 -7.30 -11.62
CA LEU A 89 -9.04 -8.35 -12.63
C LEU A 89 -8.26 -7.99 -13.90
N GLU A 90 -8.39 -6.76 -14.39
CA GLU A 90 -7.68 -6.28 -15.58
C GLU A 90 -6.16 -6.35 -15.40
N LEU A 91 -5.66 -5.94 -14.23
CA LEU A 91 -4.25 -6.08 -13.87
C LEU A 91 -3.80 -7.54 -13.91
N VAL A 92 -4.55 -8.46 -13.30
CA VAL A 92 -4.17 -9.88 -13.25
C VAL A 92 -4.22 -10.51 -14.64
N ILE A 93 -5.21 -10.17 -15.47
CA ILE A 93 -5.27 -10.59 -16.87
C ILE A 93 -4.01 -10.11 -17.57
N ARG A 94 -3.72 -8.81 -17.50
CA ARG A 94 -2.55 -8.21 -18.12
C ARG A 94 -1.22 -8.86 -17.68
N MET A 95 -1.06 -9.15 -16.40
CA MET A 95 0.14 -9.82 -15.85
C MET A 95 0.27 -11.29 -16.28
N THR A 96 -0.82 -11.92 -16.71
CA THR A 96 -0.85 -13.33 -17.14
C THR A 96 -0.88 -13.50 -18.66
N THR A 97 -1.29 -12.49 -19.42
CA THR A 97 -1.34 -12.53 -20.89
C THR A 97 -0.18 -11.78 -21.55
N GLU A 98 0.25 -10.64 -21.02
CA GLU A 98 1.36 -9.82 -21.56
C GLU A 98 2.70 -10.17 -20.91
N MET A 99 3.04 -11.46 -20.88
CA MET A 99 4.21 -11.91 -20.15
C MET A 99 5.53 -11.60 -20.89
N PRO A 100 6.62 -11.27 -20.18
CA PRO A 100 7.91 -11.00 -20.80
C PRO A 100 8.46 -12.20 -21.56
N THR A 101 9.04 -11.99 -22.74
CA THR A 101 9.69 -13.04 -23.54
C THR A 101 10.88 -13.66 -22.79
N LEU A 102 10.95 -14.99 -22.77
CA LEU A 102 12.06 -15.70 -22.13
C LEU A 102 13.21 -15.88 -23.11
N LYS A 103 14.43 -15.83 -22.60
CA LYS A 103 15.61 -16.27 -23.37
C LYS A 103 15.60 -17.80 -23.48
N PRO A 104 16.18 -18.37 -24.56
CA PRO A 104 16.34 -19.81 -24.68
C PRO A 104 16.98 -20.43 -23.42
N GLY A 105 16.43 -21.55 -22.95
CA GLY A 105 16.90 -22.26 -21.75
C GLY A 105 16.44 -21.68 -20.42
N MET A 106 15.74 -20.53 -20.39
CA MET A 106 15.20 -19.98 -19.15
C MET A 106 13.82 -20.54 -18.81
N VAL A 107 13.60 -20.83 -17.52
CA VAL A 107 12.28 -21.21 -16.98
C VAL A 107 11.59 -19.98 -16.41
N ARG A 108 10.29 -19.83 -16.69
CA ARG A 108 9.47 -18.74 -16.14
C ARG A 108 9.24 -18.95 -14.65
N SER A 109 9.38 -17.89 -13.86
CA SER A 109 8.96 -17.89 -12.47
C SER A 109 7.44 -18.12 -12.34
N GLY A 110 6.98 -18.84 -11.32
CA GLY A 110 5.56 -18.95 -11.00
C GLY A 110 4.93 -17.69 -10.39
N HIS A 111 5.75 -16.68 -10.04
CA HIS A 111 5.29 -15.44 -9.43
C HIS A 111 4.52 -14.56 -10.42
N LEU A 112 3.53 -13.84 -9.90
CA LEU A 112 2.73 -12.89 -10.67
C LEU A 112 3.60 -11.68 -11.06
N VAL A 113 4.26 -11.04 -10.09
CA VAL A 113 5.19 -9.92 -10.36
C VAL A 113 6.51 -10.47 -10.92
N GLN A 114 6.82 -10.12 -12.16
CA GLN A 114 8.00 -10.61 -12.87
C GLN A 114 8.91 -9.48 -13.33
N THR A 115 10.21 -9.75 -13.38
CA THR A 115 11.18 -8.93 -14.10
C THR A 115 11.01 -9.08 -15.61
N GLU A 116 11.71 -8.24 -16.36
CA GLU A 116 11.73 -8.25 -17.82
C GLU A 116 12.20 -9.59 -18.42
N ASN A 117 12.87 -10.45 -17.64
CA ASN A 117 13.31 -11.79 -18.06
C ASN A 117 12.39 -12.92 -17.54
N GLY A 118 11.17 -12.57 -17.10
CA GLY A 118 10.19 -13.54 -16.59
C GLY A 118 10.56 -14.18 -15.24
N GLN A 119 11.52 -13.60 -14.51
CA GLN A 119 11.96 -14.07 -13.19
C GLN A 119 11.23 -13.35 -12.07
N ALA A 120 11.20 -13.91 -10.86
CA ALA A 120 10.59 -13.24 -9.72
C ALA A 120 11.29 -11.92 -9.41
N LEU A 121 10.51 -10.85 -9.16
CA LEU A 121 11.08 -9.60 -8.69
C LEU A 121 11.51 -9.72 -7.23
N THR A 122 12.80 -9.48 -6.95
CA THR A 122 13.32 -9.57 -5.57
C THR A 122 13.01 -8.31 -4.77
N TYR A 123 12.99 -8.42 -3.44
CA TYR A 123 12.75 -7.27 -2.55
C TYR A 123 13.82 -6.17 -2.73
N GLY A 124 15.09 -6.55 -2.90
CA GLY A 124 16.18 -5.61 -3.18
C GLY A 124 15.96 -4.86 -4.50
N SER A 125 15.57 -5.59 -5.57
CA SER A 125 15.27 -4.98 -6.86
C SER A 125 14.05 -4.05 -6.78
N LEU A 126 12.98 -4.47 -6.08
CA LEU A 126 11.81 -3.66 -5.84
C LEU A 126 12.19 -2.33 -5.16
N ARG A 127 12.95 -2.40 -4.06
CA ARG A 127 13.40 -1.21 -3.33
C ARG A 127 14.20 -0.26 -4.21
N THR A 128 15.20 -0.78 -4.93
CA THR A 128 16.05 0.04 -5.80
C THR A 128 15.24 0.67 -6.94
N ARG A 129 14.39 -0.09 -7.61
CA ARG A 129 13.53 0.41 -8.70
C ARG A 129 12.56 1.48 -8.17
N PHE A 130 11.94 1.24 -7.03
CA PHE A 130 11.02 2.20 -6.42
C PHE A 130 11.71 3.51 -6.04
N SER A 131 12.88 3.44 -5.38
CA SER A 131 13.65 4.66 -5.05
C SER A 131 14.07 5.44 -6.30
N LYS A 132 14.44 4.76 -7.39
CA LYS A 132 14.73 5.41 -8.68
C LYS A 132 13.49 6.10 -9.27
N ALA A 133 12.34 5.46 -9.24
CA ALA A 133 11.09 6.04 -9.72
C ALA A 133 10.65 7.24 -8.88
N CYS A 134 10.74 7.18 -7.55
CA CYS A 134 10.47 8.32 -6.67
C CYS A 134 11.40 9.51 -6.95
N LEU A 135 12.70 9.25 -7.15
CA LEU A 135 13.67 10.30 -7.49
C LEU A 135 13.32 10.97 -8.84
N ALA A 136 13.00 10.17 -9.85
CA ALA A 136 12.61 10.67 -11.17
C ALA A 136 11.30 11.47 -11.13
N ALA A 137 10.34 11.05 -10.30
CA ALA A 137 9.06 11.75 -10.10
C ALA A 137 9.18 12.99 -9.20
N GLY A 138 10.35 13.27 -8.61
CA GLY A 138 10.53 14.36 -7.65
C GLY A 138 9.81 14.14 -6.31
N VAL A 139 9.35 12.92 -6.02
CA VAL A 139 8.59 12.59 -4.81
C VAL A 139 9.55 12.16 -3.70
N LYS A 140 9.66 12.99 -2.66
CA LYS A 140 10.55 12.74 -1.52
C LYS A 140 9.83 11.97 -0.42
N ASP A 141 10.57 11.12 0.31
CA ASP A 141 10.08 10.43 1.50
C ASP A 141 8.80 9.57 1.24
N PHE A 142 8.73 8.92 0.08
CA PHE A 142 7.73 7.90 -0.21
C PHE A 142 8.41 6.51 -0.14
N GLN A 143 7.89 5.60 0.69
CA GLN A 143 8.32 4.21 0.74
C GLN A 143 7.25 3.28 0.17
N PHE A 144 7.66 2.18 -0.47
CA PHE A 144 6.71 1.22 -1.07
C PHE A 144 5.66 0.72 -0.06
N ARG A 145 6.05 0.55 1.21
CA ARG A 145 5.11 0.14 2.28
C ARG A 145 4.02 1.16 2.58
N ASP A 146 4.17 2.42 2.18
CA ASP A 146 3.16 3.46 2.39
C ASP A 146 1.96 3.27 1.45
N ILE A 147 2.12 2.54 0.33
CA ILE A 147 1.02 2.17 -0.58
C ILE A 147 -0.08 1.40 0.15
N ARG A 148 0.29 0.54 1.11
CA ARG A 148 -0.68 -0.21 1.92
C ARG A 148 -1.58 0.71 2.75
N ALA A 149 -1.04 1.82 3.24
CA ALA A 149 -1.83 2.78 3.98
C ALA A 149 -2.76 3.55 3.07
N LYS A 150 -2.27 3.95 1.89
CA LYS A 150 -3.11 4.58 0.88
C LYS A 150 -4.28 3.67 0.49
N SER A 151 -4.00 2.40 0.16
CA SER A 151 -5.02 1.38 -0.12
C SER A 151 -6.07 1.29 1.00
N ALA A 152 -5.63 1.28 2.27
CA ALA A 152 -6.53 1.24 3.41
C ALA A 152 -7.46 2.46 3.48
N THR A 153 -6.90 3.67 3.34
CA THR A 153 -7.63 4.93 3.38
C THR A 153 -8.64 5.03 2.23
N ASP A 154 -8.21 4.80 0.99
CA ASP A 154 -9.09 4.90 -0.18
C ASP A 154 -10.24 3.89 -0.08
N THR A 155 -9.94 2.67 0.38
CA THR A 155 -10.97 1.63 0.61
C THR A 155 -11.96 2.04 1.70
N GLU A 156 -11.50 2.73 2.75
CA GLU A 156 -12.34 3.19 3.83
C GLU A 156 -13.27 4.33 3.39
N GLU A 157 -12.75 5.27 2.59
CA GLU A 157 -13.53 6.37 2.03
C GLU A 157 -14.62 5.89 1.06
N ILE A 158 -14.33 4.87 0.24
CA ILE A 158 -15.25 4.37 -0.79
C ILE A 158 -16.25 3.35 -0.21
N SER A 159 -15.75 2.39 0.58
CA SER A 159 -16.50 1.17 0.96
C SER A 159 -16.64 1.01 2.47
N GLY A 160 -16.15 1.96 3.25
CA GLY A 160 -16.25 1.98 4.70
C GLY A 160 -15.15 1.17 5.42
N PHE A 161 -14.96 1.52 6.70
CA PHE A 161 -13.89 1.01 7.56
C PHE A 161 -13.85 -0.52 7.68
N GLY A 162 -15.02 -1.16 7.76
CA GLY A 162 -15.11 -2.61 7.89
C GLY A 162 -14.53 -3.34 6.67
N HIS A 163 -14.66 -2.78 5.47
CA HIS A 163 -14.09 -3.35 4.27
C HIS A 163 -12.56 -3.18 4.24
N ALA A 164 -12.05 -1.99 4.57
CA ALA A 164 -10.62 -1.73 4.71
C ALA A 164 -9.94 -2.67 5.73
N GLN A 165 -10.57 -2.90 6.89
CA GLN A 165 -10.04 -3.83 7.90
C GLN A 165 -9.91 -5.27 7.36
N ARG A 166 -10.93 -5.74 6.64
CA ARG A 166 -10.93 -7.08 6.03
C ARG A 166 -9.87 -7.20 4.94
N LEU A 167 -9.77 -6.23 4.03
CA LEU A 167 -8.77 -6.21 2.95
C LEU A 167 -7.34 -6.31 3.50
N LEU A 168 -7.06 -5.60 4.59
CA LEU A 168 -5.76 -5.62 5.25
C LEU A 168 -5.50 -6.90 6.07
N GLY A 169 -6.52 -7.71 6.36
CA GLY A 169 -6.41 -8.89 7.22
C GLY A 169 -6.13 -8.55 8.69
N HIS A 170 -6.63 -7.41 9.17
CA HIS A 170 -6.44 -6.94 10.54
C HIS A 170 -7.48 -7.54 11.49
N LYS A 171 -7.01 -8.09 12.62
CA LYS A 171 -7.89 -8.70 13.64
C LYS A 171 -8.62 -7.67 14.50
N SER A 172 -7.98 -6.55 14.83
CA SER A 172 -8.57 -5.51 15.66
C SER A 172 -8.79 -4.21 14.89
N ARG A 173 -9.80 -3.46 15.32
CA ARG A 173 -10.11 -2.11 14.82
C ARG A 173 -8.91 -1.15 14.95
N SER A 174 -8.25 -1.16 16.10
CA SER A 174 -7.08 -0.31 16.38
C SER A 174 -5.94 -0.46 15.37
N MET A 175 -5.77 -1.65 14.78
CA MET A 175 -4.75 -1.86 13.75
C MET A 175 -5.07 -1.13 12.44
N THR A 176 -6.35 -1.00 12.08
CA THR A 176 -6.77 -0.29 10.87
C THR A 176 -6.83 1.22 11.10
N GLU A 177 -7.19 1.66 12.31
CA GLU A 177 -7.17 3.08 12.68
C GLU A 177 -5.79 3.72 12.47
N HIS A 178 -4.70 3.00 12.75
CA HIS A 178 -3.34 3.48 12.47
C HIS A 178 -3.08 3.76 10.98
N TYR A 179 -3.74 3.06 10.05
CA TYR A 179 -3.53 3.28 8.62
C TYR A 179 -4.37 4.44 8.08
N VAL A 180 -5.54 4.65 8.67
CA VAL A 180 -6.57 5.56 8.20
C VAL A 180 -6.55 6.87 9.00
N LYS A 181 -6.90 6.77 10.28
CA LYS A 181 -7.14 7.91 11.18
C LYS A 181 -5.87 8.69 11.47
N ASP A 182 -4.77 7.98 11.75
CA ASP A 182 -3.53 8.62 12.20
C ASP A 182 -2.77 9.31 11.06
N ARG A 183 -3.19 9.13 9.79
CA ARG A 183 -2.52 9.70 8.61
C ARG A 183 -3.24 10.91 8.01
N ILE A 184 -4.51 10.74 7.62
CA ILE A 184 -5.30 11.80 6.97
C ILE A 184 -6.41 12.37 7.88
N GLY A 185 -6.83 11.61 8.89
CA GLY A 185 -7.97 11.94 9.73
C GLY A 185 -9.31 11.62 9.06
N TYR A 186 -10.40 11.66 9.83
CA TYR A 186 -11.72 11.40 9.26
C TYR A 186 -12.25 12.63 8.51
N ARG A 187 -12.69 12.41 7.28
CA ARG A 187 -13.56 13.37 6.59
C ARG A 187 -14.96 13.26 7.17
N VAL A 188 -15.35 14.24 7.98
CA VAL A 188 -16.66 14.29 8.64
C VAL A 188 -17.52 15.41 8.05
N SER A 189 -18.82 15.16 7.95
CA SER A 189 -19.77 16.21 7.57
C SER A 189 -19.82 17.31 8.64
N PRO A 190 -20.04 18.57 8.24
CA PRO A 190 -20.18 19.66 9.20
C PRO A 190 -21.42 19.45 10.09
N THR A 191 -21.40 20.07 11.27
CA THR A 191 -22.53 20.03 12.20
C THR A 191 -23.82 20.48 11.49
N PRO A 192 -24.89 19.66 11.46
CA PRO A 192 -26.12 20.00 10.73
C PRO A 192 -26.96 21.11 11.41
N LYS A 193 -26.56 21.55 12.61
CA LYS A 193 -27.29 22.54 13.40
C LYS A 193 -27.14 23.93 12.78
N GLN A 194 -28.25 24.50 12.32
CA GLN A 194 -28.30 25.91 11.91
C GLN A 194 -28.31 26.82 13.15
N LEU A 195 -27.49 27.86 13.12
CA LEU A 195 -27.52 28.92 14.13
C LEU A 195 -28.70 29.85 13.83
N LYS A 196 -29.58 30.07 14.81
CA LYS A 196 -30.66 31.06 14.68
C LYS A 196 -30.06 32.46 14.77
N THR A 197 -30.12 33.23 13.69
CA THR A 197 -29.76 34.65 13.73
C THR A 197 -30.83 35.40 14.55
N PRO A 198 -30.47 36.18 15.56
CA PRO A 198 -31.44 36.97 16.29
C PRO A 198 -32.10 37.99 15.36
N SER A 199 -33.42 37.88 15.20
CA SER A 199 -34.24 38.87 14.50
C SER A 199 -34.04 40.24 15.16
N LYS A 200 -33.48 41.21 14.43
CA LYS A 200 -33.51 42.62 14.86
C LYS A 200 -34.98 43.02 14.96
N LYS A 201 -35.50 43.14 16.20
CA LYS A 201 -36.77 43.81 16.44
C LYS A 201 -36.61 45.26 15.97
N LYS A 202 -37.48 45.67 15.05
CA LYS A 202 -37.63 47.07 14.63
C LYS A 202 -38.10 47.91 15.81
#